data_AF-A0A8K9V4G0-F1
#
_entry.id   AF-A0A8K9V4G0-F1
#
_cell.length_a   1.000
_cell.length_b   1.000
_cell.length_c   1.000
_cell.angle_alpha   90.00
_cell.angle_beta   90.00
_cell.angle_gamma   90.00
#
_symmetry.space_group_name_H-M   'P 1'
#
loop_
_entity.id
_entity.type
_entity.pdbx_description
1 polymer ?
#
loop_
_entity_poly.entity_id
_entity_poly.type
_entity_poly.pdbx_seq_one_letter_code
_entity_poly.pdbx_strand_id
1 'polypeptide(L)' 'MRFAQAGDLKRHQRVHTGEKPYSCLQCEKRFTRQDQLKMHLKVHMGERPFKMHTAPV' A
#
# COMPACT_ATOMS: atom_id res chain seq x y z
N MET A 1 11.39 17.56 7.26
CA MET A 1 11.13 16.34 8.06
C MET A 1 12.44 15.61 8.27
N ARG A 2 12.77 15.17 9.49
CA ARG A 2 13.96 14.35 9.79
C ARG A 2 13.52 12.90 10.01
N PHE A 3 14.06 11.97 9.24
CA PHE A 3 13.77 10.54 9.36
C PHE A 3 14.93 9.84 10.03
N ALA A 4 14.64 8.93 10.97
CA ALA A 4 15.65 8.13 11.65
C ALA A 4 16.17 6.97 10.77
N GLN A 5 15.36 6.52 9.81
CA GLN A 5 15.66 5.36 8.95
C GLN A 5 15.46 5.72 7.48
N ALA A 6 16.33 5.18 6.62
CA ALA A 6 16.25 5.38 5.17
C ALA A 6 14.93 4.85 4.58
N GLY A 7 14.36 3.79 5.15
CA GLY A 7 13.06 3.25 4.76
C GLY A 7 11.90 4.23 4.98
N ASP A 8 11.94 5.02 6.06
CA ASP A 8 10.91 6.03 6.33
C ASP A 8 11.01 7.22 5.37
N LEU A 9 12.24 7.63 5.01
CA LEU A 9 12.47 8.65 4.00
C LEU A 9 11.96 8.21 2.63
N LYS A 10 12.30 6.98 2.20
CA LYS A 10 11.81 6.42 0.92
C LYS A 10 10.28 6.33 0.88
N ARG A 11 9.66 5.94 2.00
CA ARG A 11 8.19 5.95 2.13
C ARG A 11 7.62 7.36 2.05
N HIS A 12 8.25 8.33 2.69
CA HIS A 12 7.83 9.73 2.64
C HIS A 12 7.91 10.32 1.23
N GLN A 13 8.96 9.98 0.47
CA GLN A 13 9.10 10.43 -0.93
C GLN A 13 7.90 10.05 -1.81
N ARG A 14 7.23 8.92 -1.53
CA ARG A 14 6.00 8.52 -2.23
C ARG A 14 4.84 9.51 -2.09
N VAL A 15 4.86 10.36 -1.06
CA VAL A 15 3.84 11.43 -0.89
C VAL A 15 4.04 12.54 -1.93
N HIS A 16 5.28 12.84 -2.29
CA HIS A 16 5.61 13.84 -3.30
C HIS A 16 5.41 13.31 -4.72
N THR A 17 5.77 12.05 -4.97
CA THR A 17 5.63 11.43 -6.30
C THR A 17 4.23 10.92 -6.59
N GLY A 18 3.38 10.79 -5.57
CA GLY A 18 2.05 10.16 -5.70
C GLY A 18 2.12 8.66 -5.98
N GLU A 19 3.30 8.03 -5.83
CA GLU A 19 3.49 6.61 -6.10
C GLU A 19 2.70 5.76 -5.10
N LYS A 20 1.73 5.02 -5.62
CA LYS A 20 0.91 4.07 -4.86
C LYS A 20 1.14 2.67 -5.41
N PRO A 21 2.18 1.96 -4.94
CA PRO A 21 2.59 0.66 -5.47
C PRO A 21 1.66 -0.47 -5.02
N TYR A 22 0.81 -0.25 -4.01
CA TYR A 22 -0.10 -1.26 -3.51
C TYR A 22 -1.51 -1.00 -4.03
N SER A 23 -2.09 -1.91 -4.80
CA SER A 23 -3.46 -1.81 -5.29
C SER A 23 -4.34 -2.91 -4.69
N CYS A 24 -5.60 -2.57 -4.44
CA CYS A 24 -6.66 -3.53 -4.15
C CYS A 24 -7.21 -4.05 -5.49
N LEU A 25 -7.26 -5.37 -5.67
CA LEU A 25 -7.78 -5.96 -6.91
C LEU A 25 -9.31 -5.98 -6.97
N GLN A 26 -9.99 -5.83 -5.84
CA GLN A 26 -11.45 -5.90 -5.77
C GLN A 26 -12.14 -4.57 -6.09
N CYS A 27 -11.52 -3.44 -5.75
CA CYS A 27 -12.07 -2.11 -6.01
C CYS A 27 -11.06 -1.12 -6.61
N GLU A 28 -9.90 -1.62 -7.06
CA GLU A 28 -8.83 -0.85 -7.72
C GLU A 28 -8.24 0.31 -6.89
N LYS A 29 -8.60 0.42 -5.60
CA LYS A 29 -8.06 1.42 -4.68
C LYS A 29 -6.56 1.22 -4.50
N ARG A 30 -5.80 2.32 -4.60
CA ARG A 30 -4.34 2.32 -4.47
C ARG A 30 -3.90 2.94 -3.14
N PHE A 31 -2.88 2.34 -2.54
CA PHE A 31 -2.29 2.68 -1.25
C PHE A 31 -0.79 2.90 -1.38
N THR A 32 -0.24 3.79 -0.57
CA THR A 32 1.21 4.07 -0.51
C THR A 32 1.97 3.06 0.36
N ARG A 33 1.23 2.32 1.21
CA ARG A 33 1.78 1.37 2.17
C ARG A 33 1.03 0.04 2.20
N GLN A 34 1.77 -1.04 2.48
CA GLN A 34 1.22 -2.39 2.58
C GLN A 34 0.26 -2.58 3.77
N ASP A 35 0.56 -1.96 4.92
CA ASP A 35 -0.30 -2.06 6.11
C ASP A 35 -1.66 -1.40 5.88
N GLN A 36 -1.70 -0.30 5.12
CA GLN A 36 -2.94 0.33 4.70
C GLN A 36 -3.76 -0.58 3.78
N LEU A 37 -3.12 -1.21 2.78
CA LEU A 37 -3.79 -2.20 1.93
C LEU A 37 -4.30 -3.37 2.78
N LYS A 38 -3.50 -3.93 3.69
CA LYS A 38 -3.92 -5.03 4.58
C LYS A 38 -5.12 -4.68 5.43
N MET A 39 -5.15 -3.47 6.01
CA MET A 39 -6.30 -2.98 6.76
C MET A 39 -7.52 -2.80 5.86
N HIS A 40 -7.34 -2.24 4.67
CA HIS A 40 -8.41 -2.08 3.69
C HIS A 40 -8.98 -3.43 3.22
N LEU A 41 -8.14 -4.44 3.00
CA LEU A 41 -8.58 -5.78 2.64
C LEU A 41 -9.49 -6.41 3.71
N LYS A 42 -9.48 -5.93 4.96
CA LYS A 42 -10.45 -6.38 5.98
C LYS A 42 -11.88 -5.95 5.66
N VAL A 43 -12.07 -4.80 4.98
CA VAL A 43 -13.37 -4.34 4.48
C VAL A 43 -13.92 -5.32 3.44
N HIS A 44 -13.01 -5.90 2.65
CA HIS A 44 -13.33 -6.95 1.68
C HIS A 44 -13.39 -8.34 2.30
N MET A 45 -12.72 -8.63 3.42
CA MET A 45 -12.74 -9.94 4.09
C MET A 45 -14.03 -10.22 4.87
N GLY A 46 -14.99 -9.29 4.92
CA GLY A 46 -16.41 -9.67 5.05
C GLY A 46 -16.87 -10.59 3.91
N GLU A 47 -16.12 -10.61 2.81
CA GLU A 47 -16.27 -11.37 1.56
C GLU A 47 -14.97 -12.11 1.18
N ARG A 48 -14.41 -12.95 2.08
CA ARG A 48 -13.34 -13.95 1.80
C ARG A 48 -11.96 -13.43 1.30
N PRO A 49 -10.85 -14.12 1.66
CA PRO A 49 -9.50 -13.64 1.37
C PRO A 49 -9.06 -14.12 -0.03
N PHE A 50 -8.26 -13.37 -0.81
CA PHE A 50 -7.09 -13.91 -1.51
C PHE A 50 -6.27 -12.91 -2.35
N LYS A 51 -4.97 -13.22 -2.40
CA LYS A 51 -3.93 -12.87 -3.40
C LYS A 51 -3.49 -11.40 -3.46
N MET A 52 -2.48 -11.10 -2.63
CA MET A 52 -1.59 -9.95 -2.80
C MET A 52 -0.52 -10.31 -3.84
N HIS A 53 -0.74 -10.02 -5.12
CA HIS A 53 0.36 -9.94 -6.09
C HIS A 53 0.97 -8.55 -5.97
N THR A 54 2.16 -8.47 -5.37
CA THR A 54 3.03 -7.31 -5.51
C THR A 54 3.48 -7.27 -6.97
N ALA A 55 3.06 -6.25 -7.72
CA ALA A 55 3.63 -6.00 -9.03
C ALA A 55 5.14 -5.79 -8.87
N PRO A 56 6.00 -6.62 -9.49
CA PRO A 56 7.41 -6.28 -9.60
C PRO A 56 7.51 -5.07 -10.53
N VAL A 57 8.19 -4.02 -10.06
CA VAL A 57 8.77 -3.02 -10.95
C VAL A 57 10.00 -3.62 -11.61
#